data_AF-A0A0R3QC10-F1
#
_entry.id   AF-A0A0R3QC10-F1
#
_cell.length_a   1.000
_cell.length_b   1.000
_cell.length_c   1.000
_cell.angle_alpha   90.00
_cell.angle_beta   90.00
_cell.angle_gamma   90.00
#
_symmetry.space_group_name_H-M   'P 1'
#
loop_
_entity.id
_entity.type
_entity.pdbx_description
1 polymer ?
#
loop_
_entity_poly.entity_id
_entity_poly.type
_entity_poly.pdbx_seq_one_letter_code
_entity_poly.pdbx_strand_id
1 'polypeptide(L)'
;MVATMAYTRHYESTTSGLNFDRFVDRFDEPALDKMRQQYWTAKQLIRKKLGKKEDEHLLASDAEFDTKISLFQFVQETSDQLLCCVDDYQHYLSELVQVEFKLSKMLKENGGAEATAAGRIMIAVARVLALSVHHMLLLKLGNFL
;
A
#
# COMPACT_ATOMS: atom_id res chain seq x y z
N MET A 1 28.42 -33.80 -5.06
CA MET A 1 27.42 -33.12 -4.22
C MET A 1 26.28 -32.66 -5.13
N VAL A 2 25.19 -33.40 -5.15
CA VAL A 2 23.93 -32.98 -5.79
C VAL A 2 22.88 -33.10 -4.70
N ALA A 3 22.44 -31.94 -4.20
CA ALA A 3 21.27 -31.83 -3.37
C ALA A 3 20.16 -31.30 -4.28
N THR A 4 19.15 -32.13 -4.53
CA THR A 4 17.88 -31.66 -5.08
C THR A 4 16.78 -32.17 -4.15
N MET A 5 16.10 -31.20 -3.55
CA MET A 5 15.17 -31.36 -2.44
C MET A 5 13.90 -32.11 -2.83
N ALA A 6 13.36 -32.76 -1.81
CA ALA A 6 12.16 -33.57 -1.74
C ALA A 6 10.95 -33.00 -2.50
N TYR A 7 10.32 -33.84 -3.31
CA TYR A 7 8.88 -33.72 -3.55
C TYR A 7 8.28 -35.06 -3.96
N THR A 8 7.74 -35.84 -3.01
CA THR A 8 6.63 -36.77 -3.29
C THR A 8 5.85 -37.08 -2.02
N ARG A 9 4.83 -36.23 -1.80
CA ARG A 9 3.48 -36.51 -1.30
C ARG A 9 3.28 -37.79 -0.48
N HIS A 10 3.26 -37.61 0.83
CA HIS A 10 2.36 -38.36 1.71
C HIS A 10 0.91 -37.96 1.41
N TYR A 11 0.11 -38.89 0.89
CA TYR A 11 -1.33 -38.93 1.15
C TYR A 11 -1.76 -40.40 1.27
N GLU A 12 -2.16 -40.72 2.50
CA GLU A 12 -3.22 -41.68 2.84
C GLU A 12 -3.01 -43.15 2.51
N SER A 13 -2.32 -43.84 3.42
CA SER A 13 -2.40 -45.29 3.60
C SER A 13 -3.29 -45.62 4.81
N THR A 14 -4.56 -45.21 4.83
CA THR A 14 -5.51 -45.71 5.86
C THR A 14 -6.98 -45.53 5.45
N THR A 15 -7.46 -46.32 4.48
CA THR A 15 -8.90 -46.68 4.44
C THR A 15 -9.01 -48.16 4.05
N SER A 16 -9.14 -49.01 5.09
CA SER A 16 -9.69 -50.38 5.09
C SER A 16 -10.10 -50.99 3.74
N GLY A 17 -9.15 -51.59 3.02
CA GLY A 17 -9.37 -52.27 1.73
C GLY A 17 -9.79 -53.74 1.79
N LEU A 18 -10.07 -54.31 2.97
CA LEU A 18 -10.20 -55.77 3.12
C LEU A 18 -11.61 -56.35 2.93
N ASN A 19 -12.62 -55.53 2.61
CA ASN A 19 -14.01 -55.98 2.42
C ASN A 19 -14.53 -55.83 0.98
N PHE A 20 -13.78 -55.18 0.08
CA PHE A 20 -14.23 -54.99 -1.30
C PHE A 20 -14.14 -56.30 -2.10
N ASP A 21 -13.03 -57.03 -1.94
CA ASP A 21 -12.74 -58.26 -2.71
C ASP A 21 -13.80 -59.36 -2.54
N ARG A 22 -14.45 -59.47 -1.37
CA ARG A 22 -15.47 -60.52 -1.13
C ARG A 22 -16.73 -60.34 -1.97
N PHE A 23 -17.02 -59.13 -2.42
CA PHE A 23 -18.16 -58.84 -3.30
C PHE A 23 -17.77 -58.89 -4.78
N VAL A 24 -16.48 -58.73 -5.11
CA VAL A 24 -15.95 -58.75 -6.48
C VAL A 24 -16.03 -60.16 -7.09
N ASP A 25 -15.84 -61.21 -6.29
CA ASP A 25 -15.81 -62.61 -6.77
C ASP A 25 -17.17 -63.16 -7.29
N ARG A 26 -18.26 -62.38 -7.18
CA ARG A 26 -19.63 -62.78 -7.61
C ARG A 26 -20.17 -62.01 -8.81
N PHE A 27 -19.42 -61.07 -9.37
CA PHE A 27 -19.84 -60.33 -10.56
C PHE A 27 -19.04 -60.80 -11.77
N ASP A 28 -19.71 -61.02 -12.90
CA ASP A 28 -19.02 -61.26 -14.18
C ASP A 28 -17.98 -60.14 -14.40
N GLU A 29 -16.72 -60.48 -14.66
CA GLU A 29 -15.61 -59.54 -14.98
C GLU A 29 -16.03 -58.34 -15.85
N PRO A 30 -16.83 -58.48 -16.92
CA PRO A 30 -17.30 -57.33 -17.71
C PRO A 30 -18.22 -56.35 -16.98
N ALA A 31 -18.97 -56.78 -15.96
CA ALA A 31 -19.82 -55.91 -15.14
C ALA A 31 -18.98 -55.09 -14.14
N LEU A 32 -17.96 -55.71 -13.55
CA LEU A 32 -16.99 -55.02 -12.69
C LEU A 32 -16.18 -53.99 -13.46
N ASP A 33 -15.79 -54.29 -14.69
CA ASP A 33 -15.00 -53.37 -15.50
C ASP A 33 -15.83 -52.14 -15.92
N LYS A 34 -17.11 -52.34 -16.24
CA LYS A 34 -18.07 -51.24 -16.46
C LYS A 34 -18.28 -50.39 -15.20
N MET A 35 -18.43 -51.02 -14.04
CA MET A 35 -18.57 -50.31 -12.77
C MET A 35 -17.31 -49.49 -12.44
N ARG A 36 -16.12 -50.06 -12.67
CA ARG A 36 -14.83 -49.38 -12.49
C ARG A 36 -14.69 -48.20 -13.44
N GLN A 37 -15.10 -48.34 -14.71
CA GLN A 37 -15.15 -47.24 -15.66
C GLN A 37 -16.09 -46.13 -15.19
N GLN A 38 -17.32 -46.45 -14.80
CA GLN A 38 -18.27 -45.46 -14.32
C GLN A 38 -17.79 -44.74 -13.06
N TYR A 39 -17.16 -45.46 -12.12
CA TYR A 39 -16.52 -44.86 -10.96
C TYR A 39 -15.42 -43.88 -11.37
N TRP A 40 -14.53 -44.26 -12.29
CA TRP A 40 -13.46 -43.40 -12.78
C TRP A 40 -13.98 -42.16 -13.49
N THR A 41 -15.02 -42.32 -14.32
CA THR A 41 -15.66 -41.20 -15.02
C THR A 41 -16.35 -40.26 -14.03
N ALA A 42 -17.09 -40.79 -13.05
CA ALA A 42 -17.73 -40.00 -12.00
C ALA A 42 -16.70 -39.25 -11.15
N LYS A 43 -15.60 -39.91 -10.77
CA LYS A 43 -14.50 -39.30 -10.03
C LYS A 43 -13.84 -38.16 -10.81
N GLN A 44 -13.58 -38.35 -12.11
CA GLN A 44 -13.07 -37.29 -12.98
C GLN A 44 -14.05 -36.13 -13.11
N LEU A 45 -15.35 -36.41 -13.23
CA LEU A 45 -16.39 -35.40 -13.35
C LEU A 45 -16.49 -34.55 -12.08
N ILE A 46 -16.47 -35.19 -10.90
CA ILE A 46 -16.47 -34.50 -9.60
C ILE A 46 -15.21 -33.64 -9.48
N ARG A 47 -14.02 -34.19 -9.78
CA ARG A 47 -12.76 -33.44 -9.70
C ARG A 47 -12.75 -32.23 -10.64
N LYS A 48 -13.30 -32.38 -11.84
CA LYS A 48 -13.39 -31.30 -12.84
C LYS A 48 -14.44 -30.25 -12.51
N LYS A 49 -15.56 -30.63 -11.88
CA LYS A 49 -16.66 -29.70 -11.56
C LYS A 49 -16.46 -29.00 -10.22
N LEU A 50 -16.00 -29.73 -9.21
CA LEU A 50 -15.78 -29.21 -7.87
C LEU A 50 -14.48 -28.41 -7.80
N GLY A 51 -13.37 -28.96 -8.34
CA GLY A 51 -12.09 -28.25 -8.41
C GLY A 51 -12.16 -26.96 -9.21
N LYS A 52 -12.95 -26.92 -10.30
CA LYS A 52 -13.16 -25.66 -11.05
C LYS A 52 -13.87 -24.56 -10.25
N LYS A 53 -14.80 -24.92 -9.36
CA LYS A 53 -15.50 -23.93 -8.52
C LYS A 53 -14.59 -23.42 -7.42
N GLU A 54 -13.83 -24.30 -6.79
CA GLU A 54 -12.81 -23.92 -5.82
C GLU A 54 -11.75 -23.01 -6.47
N ASP A 55 -11.26 -23.35 -7.66
CA ASP A 55 -10.33 -22.51 -8.43
C ASP A 55 -10.93 -21.13 -8.75
N GLU A 56 -12.21 -21.05 -9.12
CA GLU A 56 -12.89 -19.77 -9.41
C GLU A 56 -13.03 -18.88 -8.17
N HIS A 57 -13.33 -19.48 -7.01
CA HIS A 57 -13.37 -18.76 -5.73
C HIS A 57 -11.99 -18.31 -5.26
N LEU A 58 -10.96 -19.13 -5.46
CA LEU A 58 -9.56 -18.78 -5.16
C LEU A 58 -9.09 -17.63 -6.05
N LEU A 59 -9.34 -17.72 -7.37
CA LEU A 59 -9.01 -16.65 -8.32
C LEU A 59 -9.75 -15.35 -7.98
N ALA A 60 -11.02 -15.41 -7.59
CA ALA A 60 -11.77 -14.23 -7.17
C ALA A 60 -11.23 -13.62 -5.87
N SER A 61 -10.87 -14.46 -4.89
CA SER A 61 -10.26 -14.03 -3.62
C SER A 61 -8.89 -13.40 -3.84
N ASP A 62 -8.05 -14.00 -4.68
CA ASP A 62 -6.72 -13.49 -5.02
C ASP A 62 -6.84 -12.14 -5.73
N ALA A 63 -7.76 -12.04 -6.70
CA ALA A 63 -8.02 -10.78 -7.39
C ALA A 63 -8.51 -9.68 -6.44
N GLU A 64 -9.43 -9.98 -5.51
CA GLU A 64 -9.88 -9.01 -4.51
C GLU A 64 -8.72 -8.57 -3.60
N PHE A 65 -7.87 -9.50 -3.19
CA PHE A 65 -6.71 -9.19 -2.36
C PHE A 65 -5.68 -8.32 -3.08
N ASP A 66 -5.36 -8.63 -4.34
CA ASP A 66 -4.45 -7.83 -5.18
C ASP A 66 -4.97 -6.41 -5.40
N THR A 67 -6.28 -6.24 -5.57
CA THR A 67 -6.86 -4.89 -5.68
C THR A 67 -6.67 -4.08 -4.39
N LYS A 68 -6.83 -4.70 -3.22
CA LYS A 68 -6.61 -4.04 -1.93
C LYS A 68 -5.15 -3.68 -1.73
N ILE A 69 -4.22 -4.58 -2.07
CA ILE A 69 -2.77 -4.28 -2.02
C ILE A 69 -2.44 -3.08 -2.91
N SER A 70 -2.95 -3.08 -4.15
CA SER A 70 -2.72 -2.00 -5.10
C SER A 70 -3.25 -0.66 -4.57
N LEU A 71 -4.41 -0.67 -3.90
CA LEU A 71 -4.96 0.53 -3.27
C LEU A 71 -4.05 1.03 -2.12
N PHE A 72 -3.56 0.15 -1.26
CA PHE A 72 -2.65 0.54 -0.18
C PHE A 72 -1.33 1.11 -0.71
N GLN A 73 -0.78 0.52 -1.77
CA GLN A 73 0.41 1.03 -2.44
C GLN A 73 0.16 2.42 -3.04
N PHE A 74 -1.00 2.62 -3.67
CA PHE A 74 -1.37 3.93 -4.21
C PHE A 74 -1.54 4.99 -3.11
N VAL A 75 -2.16 4.64 -1.99
CA VAL A 75 -2.30 5.54 -0.83
C VAL A 75 -0.92 5.89 -0.25
N GLN A 76 -0.02 4.91 -0.16
CA GLN A 76 1.36 5.14 0.28
C GLN A 76 2.07 6.10 -0.67
N GLU A 77 2.07 5.81 -1.97
CA GLU A 77 2.73 6.63 -2.98
C GLU A 77 2.20 8.07 -2.99
N THR A 78 0.88 8.23 -2.93
CA THR A 78 0.27 9.57 -2.89
C THR A 78 0.54 10.32 -1.60
N SER A 79 0.65 9.61 -0.47
CA SER A 79 1.06 10.21 0.81
C SER A 79 2.52 10.66 0.78
N ASP A 80 3.42 9.88 0.18
CA ASP A 80 4.82 10.24 0.00
C ASP A 80 4.97 11.46 -0.92
N GLN A 81 4.21 11.50 -2.02
CA GLN A 81 4.17 12.67 -2.90
C GLN A 81 3.65 13.92 -2.17
N LEU A 82 2.63 13.77 -1.33
CA LEU A 82 2.11 14.88 -0.51
C LEU A 82 3.16 15.37 0.49
N LEU A 83 3.93 14.47 1.10
CA LEU A 83 5.02 14.84 2.00
C LEU A 83 6.09 15.64 1.27
N CYS A 84 6.50 15.22 0.08
CA CYS A 84 7.43 16.00 -0.75
C CYS A 84 6.87 17.39 -1.07
N CYS A 85 5.58 17.51 -1.40
CA CYS A 85 4.96 18.81 -1.63
C CYS A 85 5.01 19.69 -0.37
N VAL A 86 4.75 19.12 0.81
CA VAL A 86 4.83 19.86 2.08
C VAL A 86 6.26 20.35 2.34
N ASP A 87 7.27 19.52 2.10
CA ASP A 87 8.68 19.90 2.25
C ASP A 87 9.05 21.07 1.31
N ASP A 88 8.60 21.02 0.05
CA ASP A 88 8.79 22.12 -0.90
C ASP A 88 8.12 23.41 -0.41
N TYR A 89 6.88 23.34 0.08
CA TYR A 89 6.20 24.51 0.65
C TYR A 89 6.93 25.06 1.87
N GLN A 90 7.44 24.21 2.76
CA GLN A 90 8.24 24.63 3.89
C GLN A 90 9.54 25.32 3.46
N HIS A 91 10.18 24.82 2.40
CA HIS A 91 11.36 25.44 1.80
C HIS A 91 11.04 26.85 1.27
N TYR A 92 10.05 26.99 0.39
CA TYR A 92 9.66 28.28 -0.19
C TYR A 92 9.19 29.29 0.86
N LEU A 93 8.42 28.84 1.87
CA LEU A 93 8.03 29.69 2.99
C LEU A 93 9.24 30.16 3.81
N SER A 94 10.31 29.35 3.89
CA SER A 94 11.54 29.74 4.57
C SER A 94 12.30 30.81 3.79
N GLU A 95 12.40 30.67 2.47
CA GLU A 95 12.97 31.70 1.62
C GLU A 95 12.19 33.02 1.69
N LEU A 96 10.85 32.94 1.61
CA LEU A 96 9.97 34.11 1.71
C LEU A 96 10.18 34.86 3.03
N VAL A 97 10.19 34.15 4.16
CA VAL A 97 10.44 34.75 5.48
C VAL A 97 11.80 35.43 5.55
N GLN A 98 12.84 34.85 4.94
CA GLN A 98 14.16 35.48 4.89
C GLN A 98 14.15 36.77 4.07
N VAL A 99 13.46 36.79 2.93
CA VAL A 99 13.33 37.99 2.09
C VAL A 99 12.53 39.07 2.80
N GLU A 100 11.40 38.72 3.42
CA GLU A 100 10.57 39.65 4.19
C GLU A 100 11.35 40.26 5.37
N PHE A 101 12.16 39.46 6.06
CA PHE A 101 13.02 39.96 7.14
C PHE A 101 14.10 40.93 6.63
N LYS A 102 14.74 40.62 5.49
CA LYS A 102 15.70 41.52 4.85
C LYS A 102 15.04 42.84 4.45
N LEU A 103 13.86 42.79 3.84
CA LEU A 103 13.08 43.98 3.48
C LEU A 103 12.73 44.81 4.71
N SER A 104 12.29 44.17 5.79
CA SER A 104 12.00 44.83 7.07
C SER A 104 13.21 45.61 7.58
N LYS A 105 14.39 44.98 7.55
CA LYS A 105 15.65 45.61 7.98
C LYS A 105 16.00 46.80 7.09
N MET A 106 15.93 46.64 5.77
CA MET A 106 16.21 47.71 4.81
C MET A 106 15.27 48.92 4.98
N LEU A 107 13.96 48.68 5.15
CA LEU A 107 12.99 49.75 5.36
C LEU A 107 13.23 50.49 6.68
N LYS A 108 13.66 49.78 7.73
CA LYS A 108 14.00 50.39 9.02
C LYS A 108 15.25 51.27 8.92
N GLU A 109 16.28 50.81 8.21
CA GLU A 109 17.53 51.54 8.00
C GLU A 109 17.30 52.79 7.14
N ASN A 110 16.61 52.64 5.99
CA ASN A 110 16.30 53.76 5.10
C ASN A 110 15.34 54.77 5.74
N GLY A 111 14.29 54.29 6.41
CA GLY A 111 13.36 55.16 7.11
C GLY A 111 13.96 55.88 8.31
N GLY A 112 15.00 55.30 8.95
CA GLY A 112 15.76 55.95 10.02
C GLY A 112 16.68 57.08 9.53
N ALA A 113 17.16 56.99 8.29
CA ALA A 113 17.95 58.03 7.65
C ALA A 113 17.11 59.22 7.16
N GLU A 114 15.77 59.06 7.06
CA GLU A 114 14.87 60.04 6.48
C GLU A 114 13.90 60.64 7.53
N ALA A 115 14.02 61.94 7.81
CA ALA A 115 13.17 62.63 8.80
C ALA A 115 11.75 62.99 8.28
N THR A 116 11.42 62.60 7.06
CA THR A 116 10.15 62.95 6.40
C THR A 116 8.99 62.09 6.92
N ALA A 117 7.77 62.44 6.51
CA ALA A 117 6.60 61.59 6.75
C ALA A 117 6.75 60.20 6.11
N ALA A 118 7.43 60.10 4.97
CA ALA A 118 7.72 58.84 4.29
C ALA A 118 8.64 57.95 5.13
N GLY A 119 9.72 58.50 5.71
CA GLY A 119 10.62 57.76 6.61
C GLY A 119 9.90 57.16 7.83
N ARG A 120 8.98 57.92 8.44
CA ARG A 120 8.13 57.41 9.54
C ARG A 120 7.23 56.24 9.10
N ILE A 121 6.63 56.33 7.91
CA ILE A 121 5.81 55.25 7.34
C ILE A 121 6.68 54.02 7.04
N MET A 122 7.88 54.19 6.49
CA MET A 122 8.81 53.09 6.22
C MET A 122 9.18 52.33 7.50
N ILE A 123 9.46 53.05 8.60
CA ILE A 123 9.72 52.42 9.91
C ILE A 123 8.49 51.67 10.43
N ALA A 124 7.28 52.25 10.26
CA ALA A 124 6.04 51.59 10.67
C ALA A 124 5.82 50.28 9.90
N VAL A 125 5.99 50.29 8.58
CA VAL A 125 5.89 49.10 7.71
C VAL A 125 6.94 48.06 8.10
N ALA A 126 8.19 48.48 8.33
CA ALA A 126 9.27 47.59 8.77
C ALA A 126 8.92 46.84 10.06
N ARG A 127 8.26 47.50 11.02
CA ARG A 127 7.83 46.87 12.28
C ARG A 127 6.72 45.83 12.05
N VAL A 128 5.79 46.11 11.16
CA VAL A 128 4.70 45.17 10.81
C VAL A 128 5.27 43.92 10.14
N LEU A 129 6.17 44.09 9.17
CA LEU A 129 6.83 42.97 8.49
C LEU A 129 7.70 42.15 9.46
N ALA A 130 8.41 42.80 10.38
CA ALA A 130 9.19 42.08 11.40
C ALA A 130 8.30 41.27 12.36
N LEU A 131 7.09 41.77 12.69
CA LEU A 131 6.11 41.04 13.50
C LEU A 131 5.54 39.83 12.74
N SER A 132 5.23 40.01 11.45
CA SER A 132 4.78 38.94 10.54
C SER A 132 5.80 37.79 10.51
N VAL A 133 7.07 38.11 10.27
CA VAL A 133 8.19 37.15 10.31
C VAL A 133 8.28 36.44 11.66
N HIS A 134 8.17 37.18 12.77
CA HIS A 134 8.23 36.58 14.11
C HIS A 134 7.12 35.54 14.31
N HIS A 135 5.87 35.85 13.96
CA HIS A 135 4.77 34.91 14.08
C HIS A 135 4.98 33.65 13.22
N MET A 136 5.46 33.81 11.98
CA MET A 136 5.73 32.67 11.10
C MET A 136 6.87 31.78 11.63
N LEU A 137 7.89 32.35 12.25
CA LEU A 137 8.98 31.59 12.89
C LEU A 137 8.49 30.83 14.12
N LEU A 138 7.63 31.43 14.94
CA LEU A 138 7.01 30.73 16.08
C LEU A 138 6.16 29.55 15.63
N LEU A 139 5.35 29.73 14.57
CA LEU A 139 4.56 28.64 13.99
C LEU A 139 5.44 27.51 13.48
N LYS A 140 6.59 27.82 12.86
CA LYS A 140 7.56 26.81 12.45
C LYS A 140 8.13 26.04 13.63
N LEU A 141 8.61 26.73 14.67
CA LEU A 141 9.20 26.10 15.86
C LEU A 141 8.19 25.26 16.66
N GLY A 142 6.94 25.70 16.72
CA GLY A 142 5.85 24.98 17.40
C GLY A 142 5.47 23.67 16.73
N ASN A 143 5.70 23.52 15.42
CA ASN A 143 5.47 22.27 14.70
C ASN A 143 6.58 21.22 14.92
N PHE A 144 7.70 21.59 15.55
CA PHE A 144 8.83 20.69 15.86
C PHE A 144 8.87 20.21 17.32
N LEU A 145 7.89 20.59 18.15
CA LEU A 145 7.75 20.22 19.57
C LEU A 145 6.51 19.35 19.79
#